data_AF-A0A963E344-F1
#
_entry.id   AF-A0A963E344-F1
#
_cell.length_a   1.000
_cell.length_b   1.000
_cell.length_c   1.000
_cell.angle_alpha   90.00
_cell.angle_beta   90.00
_cell.angle_gamma   90.00
#
_symmetry.space_group_name_H-M   'P 1'
#
loop_
_entity.id
_entity.type
_entity.pdbx_description
1 polymer ?
#
loop_
_entity_poly.entity_id
_entity_poly.type
_entity_poly.pdbx_seq_one_letter_code
_entity_poly.pdbx_strand_id
1 'polypeptide(L)'
;MWICDEDRFNWYCDIPPDAEPANSAPEHPEAKVLSEEDEAVAALKALREDAERKRALAIIKPTPENLKRYIVAQEALMDRASVFSDVWRRVIWANPELNYQLRNPSNNAAIQVRDTQRARKASETLAGLAGEWGIFFFFRS
;
A
#
# COMPACT_ATOMS: atom_id res chain seq x y z
N MET A 1 45.98 39.87 -5.32
CA MET A 1 44.78 39.07 -5.62
C MET A 1 45.07 38.45 -6.99
N TRP A 2 45.22 37.13 -7.07
CA TRP A 2 45.67 36.45 -8.29
C TRP A 2 44.56 36.48 -9.35
N ILE A 3 44.88 36.91 -10.57
CA ILE A 3 43.97 36.92 -11.71
C ILE A 3 44.32 35.68 -12.54
N CYS A 4 43.33 34.82 -12.79
CA CYS A 4 43.52 33.59 -13.53
C CYS A 4 43.38 33.87 -15.04
N ASP A 5 44.25 33.25 -15.82
CA ASP A 5 44.34 33.36 -17.28
C ASP A 5 43.77 32.05 -17.86
N GLU A 6 42.71 32.13 -18.67
CA GLU A 6 41.86 30.98 -19.07
C GLU A 6 42.58 29.98 -19.98
N ASP A 7 43.62 30.40 -20.68
CA ASP A 7 44.29 29.59 -21.71
C ASP A 7 45.28 28.55 -21.15
N ARG A 8 45.30 28.31 -19.83
CA ARG A 8 46.18 27.31 -19.19
C ARG A 8 45.43 26.42 -18.21
N PHE A 9 45.76 25.13 -18.22
CA PHE A 9 45.21 24.15 -17.29
C PHE A 9 45.69 24.42 -15.86
N ASN A 10 44.76 24.74 -14.96
CA ASN A 10 45.04 25.07 -13.55
C ASN A 10 44.38 24.06 -12.60
N TRP A 11 45.15 23.54 -11.64
CA TRP A 11 44.71 22.46 -10.73
C TRP A 11 43.87 22.93 -9.52
N TYR A 12 43.85 24.24 -9.22
CA TYR A 12 43.24 24.79 -8.00
C TYR A 12 42.41 26.06 -8.23
N CYS A 13 41.96 26.31 -9.47
CA CYS A 13 41.08 27.44 -9.75
C CYS A 13 39.63 26.96 -9.68
N ASP A 14 38.91 27.36 -8.64
CA ASP A 14 37.46 27.22 -8.60
C ASP A 14 36.88 28.30 -9.54
N ILE A 15 36.68 27.94 -10.81
CA ILE A 15 36.01 28.79 -11.79
C ILE A 15 34.57 28.96 -11.27
N PRO A 16 34.12 30.17 -10.89
CA PRO A 16 32.74 30.37 -10.52
C PRO A 16 31.89 30.02 -11.75
N PRO A 17 30.86 29.17 -11.62
CA PRO A 17 30.02 28.82 -12.75
C PRO A 17 29.41 30.11 -13.30
N ASP A 18 29.53 30.31 -14.62
CA ASP A 18 28.88 31.41 -15.32
C ASP A 18 27.42 31.45 -14.90
N ALA A 19 27.01 32.60 -14.36
CA ALA A 19 25.64 32.84 -13.97
C ALA A 19 24.75 32.67 -15.21
N GLU A 20 23.99 31.57 -15.25
CA GLU A 20 22.94 31.39 -16.24
C GLU A 20 22.04 32.64 -16.23
N PRO A 21 21.72 33.20 -17.40
CA PRO A 21 20.91 34.40 -17.46
C PRO A 21 19.56 34.11 -16.82
N ALA A 22 19.21 34.96 -15.84
CA ALA A 22 17.91 35.00 -15.18
C ALA A 22 16.80 35.13 -16.22
N ASN A 23 16.32 34.00 -16.74
CA ASN A 23 15.13 33.93 -17.55
C ASN A 23 13.95 33.84 -16.61
N SER A 24 13.48 35.03 -16.24
CA SER A 24 12.21 35.26 -15.59
C SER A 24 11.08 34.90 -16.55
N ALA A 25 10.72 33.62 -16.59
CA ALA A 25 9.37 33.25 -16.95
C ALA A 25 8.51 33.36 -15.68
N PRO A 26 7.36 34.06 -15.70
CA PRO A 26 6.43 34.00 -14.58
C PRO A 26 5.97 32.56 -14.45
N GLU A 27 6.41 31.92 -13.38
CA GLU A 27 5.84 30.68 -12.88
C GLU A 27 4.39 31.02 -12.53
N HIS A 28 3.49 30.80 -13.50
CA HIS A 28 2.08 30.65 -13.20
C HIS A 28 2.02 29.70 -12.02
N PRO A 29 1.31 30.03 -10.93
CA PRO A 29 0.95 29.00 -9.97
C PRO A 29 0.12 28.00 -10.76
N GLU A 30 0.74 26.90 -11.20
CA GLU A 30 0.03 25.70 -11.55
C GLU A 30 -0.74 25.36 -10.28
N ALA A 31 -2.01 25.77 -10.27
CA ALA A 31 -2.99 25.23 -9.37
C ALA A 31 -2.90 23.72 -9.58
N LYS A 32 -2.21 23.05 -8.64
CA LYS A 32 -2.17 21.59 -8.59
C LYS A 32 -3.62 21.17 -8.59
N VAL A 33 -4.11 20.72 -9.74
CA VAL A 33 -5.38 20.03 -9.85
C VAL A 33 -5.21 18.86 -8.89
N LEU A 34 -5.95 18.89 -7.78
CA LEU A 34 -5.93 17.80 -6.81
C LEU A 34 -6.17 16.51 -7.59
N SER A 35 -5.33 15.49 -7.36
CA SER A 35 -5.58 14.19 -7.94
C SER A 35 -6.96 13.72 -7.50
N GLU A 36 -7.68 12.97 -8.32
CA GLU A 36 -8.95 12.32 -7.93
C GLU A 36 -8.78 11.54 -6.60
N GLU A 37 -7.60 10.96 -6.40
CA GLU A 37 -7.21 10.29 -5.16
C GLU A 37 -7.16 11.24 -3.96
N ASP A 38 -6.61 12.45 -4.11
CA ASP A 38 -6.50 13.44 -3.04
C ASP A 38 -7.89 13.94 -2.63
N GLU A 39 -8.77 14.18 -3.60
CA GLU A 39 -10.17 14.54 -3.35
C GLU A 39 -10.92 13.43 -2.62
N ALA A 40 -10.74 12.17 -3.04
CA ALA A 40 -11.34 11.01 -2.38
C ALA A 40 -10.84 10.84 -0.94
N VAL A 41 -9.54 11.06 -0.70
CA VAL A 41 -8.95 11.05 0.65
C VAL A 41 -9.56 12.14 1.53
N ALA A 42 -9.68 13.37 1.01
CA ALA A 42 -10.29 14.47 1.73
C ALA A 42 -11.78 14.20 2.07
N ALA A 43 -12.54 13.69 1.11
CA ALA A 43 -13.95 13.35 1.30
C ALA A 43 -14.14 12.23 2.36
N LEU A 44 -13.33 11.18 2.30
CA LEU A 44 -13.38 10.08 3.27
C LEU A 44 -12.97 10.53 4.68
N LYS A 45 -11.96 11.41 4.77
CA LYS A 45 -11.54 12.00 6.05
C LYS A 45 -12.67 12.83 6.66
N ALA A 46 -13.31 13.69 5.89
CA ALA A 46 -14.42 14.51 6.37
C ALA A 46 -15.59 13.66 6.91
N LEU A 47 -15.94 12.56 6.23
CA LEU A 47 -16.96 11.61 6.68
C LEU A 47 -16.59 10.92 8.00
N ARG A 48 -15.33 10.49 8.15
CA ARG A 48 -14.84 9.85 9.38
C ARG A 48 -14.88 10.82 10.55
N GLU A 49 -14.35 12.02 10.37
CA GLU A 49 -14.34 13.05 11.41
C GLU A 49 -15.76 13.44 11.84
N ASP A 50 -16.71 13.50 10.92
CA ASP A 50 -18.10 13.77 11.24
C ASP A 50 -18.75 12.69 12.11
N ALA A 51 -18.54 11.42 11.76
CA ALA A 51 -19.00 10.30 12.56
C ALA A 51 -18.35 10.29 13.96
N GLU A 52 -17.05 10.59 14.03
CA GLU A 52 -16.30 10.68 15.29
C GLU A 52 -16.79 11.84 16.18
N ARG A 53 -17.05 13.02 15.61
CA ARG A 53 -17.63 14.15 16.37
C ARG A 53 -19.00 13.80 16.95
N LYS A 54 -19.87 13.17 16.15
CA LYS A 54 -21.19 12.71 16.60
C LYS A 54 -21.07 11.63 17.67
N ARG A 55 -20.11 10.70 17.53
CA ARG A 55 -19.80 9.67 18.52
C ARG A 55 -19.35 10.28 19.85
N ALA A 56 -18.40 11.20 19.81
CA ALA A 56 -17.89 11.87 20.99
C ALA A 56 -19.02 12.60 21.74
N LEU A 57 -19.88 13.33 21.02
CA LEU A 57 -21.04 13.99 21.61
C LEU A 57 -22.03 12.99 22.23
N ALA A 58 -22.31 11.87 21.56
CA ALA A 58 -23.20 10.83 22.08
C ALA A 58 -22.63 10.15 23.34
N ILE A 59 -21.31 9.99 23.44
CA ILE A 59 -20.64 9.42 24.63
C ILE A 59 -20.71 10.40 25.80
N ILE A 60 -20.36 11.68 25.59
CA ILE A 60 -20.33 12.68 26.66
C ILE A 60 -21.75 13.09 27.10
N LYS A 61 -22.69 13.15 26.16
CA LYS A 61 -24.10 13.50 26.40
C LYS A 61 -25.01 12.43 25.81
N PRO A 62 -25.27 11.33 26.53
CA PRO A 62 -26.03 10.18 26.04
C PRO A 62 -27.53 10.49 26.02
N THR A 63 -27.96 11.25 25.02
CA THR A 63 -29.38 11.53 24.74
C THR A 63 -29.85 10.70 23.54
N PRO A 64 -31.15 10.34 23.46
CA PRO A 64 -31.69 9.61 22.31
C PRO A 64 -31.42 10.32 20.97
N GLU A 65 -31.48 11.65 20.95
CA GLU A 65 -31.23 12.45 19.76
C GLU A 65 -29.76 12.39 19.32
N ASN A 66 -28.81 12.54 20.25
CA ASN A 66 -27.38 12.45 19.92
C ASN A 66 -27.01 11.05 19.42
N LEU A 67 -27.61 10.01 20.02
CA LEU A 67 -27.36 8.63 19.62
C LEU A 67 -27.92 8.36 18.22
N LYS A 68 -29.14 8.83 17.89
CA LYS A 68 -29.70 8.74 16.54
C LYS A 68 -28.80 9.39 15.49
N ARG A 69 -28.29 10.59 15.77
CA ARG A 69 -27.38 11.30 14.85
C ARG A 69 -26.11 10.52 14.59
N TYR A 70 -25.54 9.90 15.62
CA TYR A 70 -24.39 9.03 15.48
C TYR A 70 -24.71 7.77 14.67
N ILE A 71 -25.84 7.10 14.96
CA ILE A 71 -26.24 5.88 14.24
C ILE A 71 -26.35 6.13 12.75
N VAL A 72 -27.03 7.22 12.34
CA VAL A 72 -27.16 7.58 10.92
C VAL A 72 -25.80 7.85 10.28
N ALA A 73 -24.88 8.53 10.98
CA ALA A 73 -23.54 8.78 10.47
C ALA A 73 -22.70 7.49 10.37
N GLN A 74 -22.84 6.58 11.32
CA GLN A 74 -22.16 5.28 11.31
C GLN A 74 -22.69 4.41 10.16
N GLU A 75 -24.00 4.36 9.97
CA GLU A 75 -24.65 3.61 8.88
C GLU A 75 -24.15 4.06 7.51
N ALA A 76 -24.07 5.37 7.27
CA ALA A 76 -23.54 5.92 6.03
C ALA A 76 -22.08 5.48 5.73
N LEU A 77 -21.25 5.27 6.76
CA LEU A 77 -19.90 4.72 6.60
C LEU A 77 -19.93 3.21 6.32
N MET A 78 -20.81 2.47 7.00
CA MET A 78 -20.98 1.03 6.81
C MET A 78 -21.50 0.71 5.40
N ASP A 79 -22.43 1.49 4.87
CA ASP A 79 -22.96 1.32 3.51
C ASP A 79 -21.84 1.45 2.46
N ARG A 80 -20.99 2.46 2.60
CA ARG A 80 -19.81 2.65 1.72
C ARG A 80 -18.83 1.49 1.83
N ALA A 81 -18.59 1.00 3.06
CA ALA A 81 -17.73 -0.16 3.29
C ALA A 81 -18.32 -1.45 2.69
N SER A 82 -19.65 -1.61 2.72
CA SER A 82 -20.34 -2.74 2.10
C SER A 82 -20.16 -2.73 0.59
N VAL A 83 -20.41 -1.58 -0.06
CA VAL A 83 -20.19 -1.42 -1.51
C VAL A 83 -18.73 -1.69 -1.88
N PHE A 84 -17.78 -1.14 -1.13
CA PHE A 84 -16.35 -1.40 -1.35
C PHE A 84 -16.04 -2.90 -1.26
N SER A 85 -16.54 -3.59 -0.23
CA SER A 85 -16.30 -5.03 -0.02
C SER A 85 -16.85 -5.87 -1.18
N ASP A 86 -17.99 -5.48 -1.73
CA ASP A 86 -18.59 -6.15 -2.89
C ASP A 86 -17.79 -5.93 -4.17
N VAL A 87 -17.33 -4.71 -4.41
CA VAL A 87 -16.48 -4.39 -5.57
C VAL A 87 -15.15 -5.12 -5.44
N TRP A 88 -14.53 -5.09 -4.26
CA TRP A 88 -13.29 -5.80 -3.95
C TRP A 88 -13.37 -7.29 -4.31
N ARG A 89 -14.43 -7.98 -3.85
CA ARG A 89 -14.65 -9.40 -4.16
C ARG A 89 -14.76 -9.65 -5.67
N ARG A 90 -15.50 -8.82 -6.40
CA ARG A 90 -15.65 -8.94 -7.86
C ARG A 90 -14.32 -8.72 -8.59
N VAL A 91 -13.53 -7.74 -8.15
CA VAL A 91 -12.20 -7.46 -8.70
C VAL A 91 -11.28 -8.66 -8.50
N ILE A 92 -11.25 -9.26 -7.31
CA ILE A 92 -10.47 -10.49 -7.06
C ILE A 92 -10.94 -11.65 -7.95
N TRP A 93 -12.25 -11.80 -8.17
CA TRP A 93 -12.77 -12.86 -9.04
C TRP A 93 -12.40 -12.66 -10.51
N ALA A 94 -12.38 -11.41 -10.99
CA ALA A 94 -11.98 -11.09 -12.36
C ALA A 94 -10.46 -11.15 -12.59
N ASN A 95 -9.67 -11.02 -11.51
CA ASN A 95 -8.20 -10.91 -11.56
C ASN A 95 -7.56 -11.94 -10.62
N PRO A 96 -7.46 -13.23 -11.05
CA PRO A 96 -6.96 -14.31 -10.20
C PRO A 96 -5.55 -14.08 -9.63
N GLU A 97 -4.71 -13.31 -10.31
CA GLU A 97 -3.36 -12.96 -9.87
C GLU A 97 -3.35 -12.14 -8.57
N LEU A 98 -4.43 -11.42 -8.26
CA LEU A 98 -4.61 -10.70 -7.01
C LEU A 98 -5.06 -11.61 -5.86
N ASN A 99 -5.53 -12.82 -6.16
CA ASN A 99 -6.07 -13.74 -5.17
C ASN A 99 -4.98 -14.50 -4.41
N TYR A 100 -4.62 -14.01 -3.22
CA TYR A 100 -3.66 -14.68 -2.34
C TYR A 100 -4.07 -16.10 -1.93
N GLN A 101 -5.38 -16.41 -1.89
CA GLN A 101 -5.86 -17.75 -1.48
C GLN A 101 -5.44 -18.84 -2.45
N LEU A 102 -5.09 -18.51 -3.69
CA LEU A 102 -4.50 -19.45 -4.65
C LEU A 102 -3.10 -19.90 -4.24
N ARG A 103 -2.35 -19.06 -3.51
CA ARG A 103 -1.02 -19.40 -2.98
C ARG A 103 -1.10 -20.00 -1.58
N ASN A 104 -1.98 -19.46 -0.75
CA ASN A 104 -2.16 -19.91 0.63
C ASN A 104 -3.66 -20.04 0.96
N PRO A 105 -4.24 -21.24 0.79
CA PRO A 105 -5.66 -21.46 1.05
C PRO A 105 -5.97 -21.35 2.54
N SER A 106 -7.12 -20.75 2.84
CA SER A 106 -7.71 -20.70 4.19
C SER A 106 -8.83 -21.73 4.41
N ASN A 107 -9.37 -22.33 3.35
CA ASN A 107 -10.36 -23.38 3.43
C ASN A 107 -9.71 -24.71 3.85
N ASN A 108 -10.23 -25.36 4.90
CA ASN A 108 -9.74 -26.65 5.42
C ASN A 108 -9.58 -27.72 4.32
N ALA A 109 -10.53 -27.83 3.39
CA ALA A 109 -10.44 -28.81 2.30
C ALA A 109 -9.27 -28.49 1.35
N ALA A 110 -9.09 -27.21 1.00
CA ALA A 110 -7.99 -26.77 0.15
C ALA A 110 -6.63 -26.85 0.87
N ILE A 111 -6.60 -26.64 2.19
CA ILE A 111 -5.41 -26.84 3.03
C ILE A 111 -4.95 -28.31 2.95
N GLN A 112 -5.86 -29.27 3.11
CA GLN A 112 -5.54 -30.70 3.01
C GLN A 112 -4.97 -31.04 1.62
N VAL A 113 -5.57 -30.53 0.54
CA VAL A 113 -5.05 -30.73 -0.82
C VAL A 113 -3.65 -30.14 -0.98
N ARG A 114 -3.41 -28.92 -0.49
CA ARG A 114 -2.07 -28.30 -0.53
C ARG A 114 -1.05 -29.14 0.23
N ASP A 115 -1.40 -29.62 1.42
CA ASP A 115 -0.46 -30.33 2.28
C ASP A 115 -0.12 -31.72 1.71
N THR A 116 -1.10 -32.41 1.11
CA THR A 116 -0.84 -33.67 0.38
C THR A 116 0.03 -33.44 -0.85
N GLN A 117 -0.20 -32.38 -1.63
CA GLN A 117 0.65 -32.01 -2.76
C GLN A 117 2.08 -31.67 -2.32
N ARG A 118 2.24 -30.95 -1.20
CA ARG A 118 3.56 -30.64 -0.62
C ARG A 118 4.30 -31.88 -0.18
N ALA A 119 3.64 -32.78 0.55
CA ALA A 119 4.22 -34.04 0.99
C ALA A 119 4.66 -34.90 -0.20
N ARG A 120 3.80 -35.04 -1.22
CA ARG A 120 4.12 -35.76 -2.44
C ARG A 120 5.33 -35.15 -3.16
N LYS A 121 5.35 -33.83 -3.36
CA LYS A 121 6.46 -33.13 -4.00
C LYS A 121 7.77 -33.29 -3.22
N ALA A 122 7.71 -33.26 -1.89
CA ALA A 122 8.87 -33.53 -1.04
C ALA A 122 9.38 -34.97 -1.23
N SER A 123 8.50 -35.97 -1.24
CA SER A 123 8.88 -37.36 -1.49
C SER A 123 9.48 -37.57 -2.88
N GLU A 124 8.88 -36.98 -3.93
CA GLU A 124 9.41 -37.04 -5.30
C GLU A 124 10.80 -36.39 -5.40
N THR A 125 10.99 -35.25 -4.73
CA THR A 125 12.28 -34.55 -4.70
C THR A 125 13.35 -35.36 -3.97
N LEU A 126 13.01 -35.96 -2.82
CA LEU A 126 13.91 -36.82 -2.06
C LEU A 126 14.29 -38.08 -2.85
N ALA A 127 13.33 -38.70 -3.53
CA ALA A 127 13.58 -39.87 -4.38
C ALA A 127 14.53 -39.55 -5.54
N GLY A 128 14.37 -38.39 -6.18
CA GLY A 128 15.28 -37.91 -7.22
C GLY A 128 16.69 -37.68 -6.69
N LEU A 129 16.82 -37.01 -5.53
CA LEU A 129 18.12 -36.73 -4.92
C LEU A 129 18.84 -38.00 -4.44
N ALA A 130 18.10 -38.98 -3.91
CA ALA A 130 18.67 -40.24 -3.41
C ALA A 130 19.31 -41.10 -4.52
N GLY A 131 18.95 -40.89 -5.79
CA GLY A 131 19.59 -41.56 -6.92
C GLY A 131 21.01 -41.06 -7.21
N GLU A 132 21.35 -39.84 -6.80
CA GLU A 132 22.62 -39.19 -7.10
C GLU A 132 23.46 -38.90 -5.84
N TRP A 133 22.82 -38.66 -4.69
CA TRP A 133 23.44 -38.15 -3.46
C TRP A 133 23.02 -38.95 -2.22
N GLY A 134 23.93 -39.15 -1.27
CA GLY A 134 23.62 -39.68 0.06
C GLY A 134 23.14 -38.58 1.00
N ILE A 135 21.92 -38.70 1.52
CA ILE A 135 21.31 -37.71 2.43
C ILE A 135 21.40 -38.22 3.88
N PHE A 136 22.01 -37.43 4.77
CA PHE A 136 22.10 -37.73 6.21
C PHE A 136 21.34 -36.68 7.03
N PHE A 137 20.45 -37.12 7.91
CA PHE A 137 19.71 -36.24 8.82
C PHE A 137 20.16 -36.45 10.26
N PHE A 138 20.67 -35.39 10.89
CA PHE A 138 21.10 -35.38 12.28
C PHE A 138 20.07 -34.60 13.12
N PHE A 139 19.58 -35.21 14.20
CA PHE A 139 18.75 -34.51 15.18
C PHE A 139 19.20 -34.88 16.60
N ARG A 140 18.91 -33.99 17.55
CA ARG A 140 19.16 -34.19 18.98
C ARG A 140 17.82 -34.09 19.70
N SER A 141 17.52 -35.08 20.53
CA SER A 141 16.37 -35.12 21.45
C SER A 141 16.54 -34.16 22.61
#